data_AF-A0A1J3H638-F1
#
_entry.id   AF-A0A1J3H638-F1
#
_cell.length_a   1.000
_cell.length_b   1.000
_cell.length_c   1.000
_cell.angle_alpha   90.00
_cell.angle_beta   90.00
_cell.angle_gamma   90.00
#
_symmetry.space_group_name_H-M   'P 1'
#
loop_
_entity.id
_entity.type
_entity.pdbx_description
1 polymer ?
#
loop_
_entity_poly.entity_id
_entity_poly.type
_entity_poly.pdbx_seq_one_letter_code
_entity_poly.pdbx_strand_id
1 'polypeptide(L)'
;EVLEFEQYYECHKCDLFFHVKCTELSLEEYHTSHPEHPLKFLKGEEAPVYADKNCLLCGMEFNQEFHHCAVCNFSICKECMKN
;
A
#
# COMPACT_ATOMS: atom_id res chain seq x y z
N GLU A 1 29.31 15.97 9.17
CA GLU A 1 28.57 15.77 7.91
C GLU A 1 28.12 14.33 7.82
N VAL A 2 26.82 14.09 7.68
CA VAL A 2 26.30 12.75 7.43
C VAL A 2 26.18 12.63 5.91
N LEU A 3 27.02 11.80 5.30
CA LEU A 3 26.93 11.50 3.87
C LEU A 3 25.76 10.51 3.71
N GLU A 4 24.57 11.01 3.39
CA GLU A 4 23.47 10.15 2.96
C GLU A 4 23.82 9.61 1.56
N PHE A 5 24.10 8.31 1.48
CA PHE A 5 24.25 7.61 0.22
C PHE A 5 22.86 7.43 -0.41
N GLU A 6 22.49 8.32 -1.33
CA GLU A 6 21.28 8.13 -2.11
C GLU A 6 21.49 6.97 -3.11
N GLN A 7 20.68 5.92 -2.99
CA GLN A 7 20.63 4.79 -3.92
C GLN A 7 19.50 5.01 -4.92
N TYR A 8 19.69 4.59 -6.17
CA TYR A 8 18.73 4.79 -7.25
C TYR A 8 18.57 3.55 -8.12
N TYR A 9 17.37 3.35 -8.65
CA TYR A 9 17.13 2.50 -9.81
C TYR A 9 17.16 3.35 -11.08
N GLU A 10 17.84 2.86 -12.11
CA GLU A 10 17.93 3.51 -13.42
C GLU A 10 17.22 2.67 -14.48
N CYS A 11 16.38 3.32 -15.28
CA CYS A 11 15.80 2.72 -16.48
C CYS A 11 16.48 3.32 -17.73
N HIS A 12 17.52 2.67 -18.25
CA HIS A 12 18.27 3.16 -19.42
C HIS A 12 17.42 3.34 -20.69
N LYS A 13 16.31 2.61 -20.82
CA LYS A 13 15.42 2.73 -21.98
C LYS A 13 14.61 4.03 -21.96
N CYS A 14 14.25 4.49 -20.77
CA CYS A 14 13.41 5.67 -20.58
C CYS A 14 14.20 6.89 -20.09
N ASP A 15 15.49 6.70 -19.76
CA ASP A 15 16.38 7.72 -19.19
C ASP A 15 15.82 8.34 -17.90
N LEU A 16 15.31 7.48 -17.00
CA LEU A 16 14.69 7.87 -15.73
C LEU A 16 15.44 7.26 -14.54
N PHE A 17 15.48 8.03 -13.45
CA PHE A 17 16.08 7.67 -12.17
C PHE A 17 15.04 7.71 -11.06
N PHE A 18 15.01 6.68 -10.22
CA PHE A 18 14.09 6.57 -9.09
C PHE A 18 14.90 6.38 -7.81
N HIS A 19 14.75 7.26 -6.81
CA HIS A 19 15.33 7.02 -5.49
C HIS A 19 14.78 5.71 -4.93
N VAL A 20 15.65 4.81 -4.44
CA VAL A 20 15.22 3.54 -3.85
C VAL A 20 14.20 3.78 -2.74
N LYS A 21 14.42 4.78 -1.89
CA LYS A 21 13.48 5.19 -0.83
C LYS A 21 12.11 5.61 -1.39
N CYS A 22 12.07 6.30 -2.53
CA CYS A 22 10.80 6.65 -3.18
C CYS A 22 10.08 5.44 -3.78
N THR A 23 10.82 4.40 -4.19
CA THR A 23 10.24 3.12 -4.62
C THR A 23 9.79 2.23 -3.46
N GLU A 24 10.35 2.41 -2.27
CA GLU A 24 9.86 1.72 -1.06
C GLU A 24 8.62 2.41 -0.46
N LEU A 25 8.44 3.71 -0.70
CA LEU A 25 7.25 4.46 -0.29
C LEU A 25 6.01 4.09 -1.10
N SER A 26 6.16 3.48 -2.29
CA SER A 26 5.05 2.92 -3.05
C SER A 26 4.59 1.57 -2.48
N LEU A 27 4.24 1.53 -1.20
CA LEU A 27 3.38 0.49 -0.59
C LEU A 27 1.90 0.63 -1.03
N GLU A 28 1.71 1.26 -2.19
CA GLU A 28 0.45 1.50 -2.85
C GLU A 28 0.22 0.33 -3.80
N GLU A 29 -0.41 -0.71 -3.28
CA GLU A 29 -0.64 -1.94 -4.02
C GLU A 29 -2.03 -1.92 -4.66
N TYR A 30 -2.10 -2.30 -5.93
CA TYR A 30 -3.37 -2.45 -6.63
C TYR A 30 -3.88 -3.87 -6.45
N HIS A 31 -5.16 -4.00 -6.12
CA HIS A 31 -5.82 -5.30 -6.03
C HIS A 31 -6.73 -5.49 -7.23
N THR A 32 -6.84 -6.72 -7.74
CA THR A 32 -7.65 -7.02 -8.93
C THR A 32 -9.14 -6.71 -8.75
N SER A 33 -9.67 -6.85 -7.53
CA SER A 33 -11.04 -6.45 -7.18
C SER A 33 -11.24 -4.95 -6.98
N HIS A 34 -10.17 -4.15 -6.96
CA HIS A 34 -10.24 -2.69 -6.88
C HIS A 34 -9.07 -2.03 -7.64
N PRO A 35 -9.07 -2.10 -8.98
CA PRO A 35 -7.97 -1.61 -9.80
C PRO A 35 -7.95 -0.09 -9.99
N GLU A 36 -9.04 0.61 -9.66
CA GLU A 36 -9.18 2.05 -9.91
C GLU A 36 -8.27 2.90 -9.04
N HIS A 37 -7.99 2.44 -7.81
CA HIS A 37 -7.18 3.15 -6.84
C HIS A 37 -6.22 2.20 -6.14
N PRO A 38 -5.00 2.67 -5.81
CA PRO A 38 -4.11 1.90 -4.96
C PRO A 38 -4.67 1.79 -3.55
N LEU A 39 -4.37 0.67 -2.90
CA LEU A 39 -4.60 0.52 -1.47
C LEU A 39 -3.33 0.85 -0.70
N LYS A 40 -3.49 1.60 0.38
CA LYS A 40 -2.42 1.89 1.34
C LYS A 40 -2.40 0.83 2.43
N PHE A 41 -1.23 0.27 2.70
CA PHE A 41 -1.03 -0.56 3.88
C PHE A 41 -1.20 0.28 5.16
N LEU A 42 -2.02 -0.19 6.09
CA LEU A 42 -2.26 0.44 7.39
C LEU A 42 -2.14 -0.58 8.52
N LYS A 43 -1.64 -0.09 9.65
CA LYS A 43 -1.76 -0.77 10.94
C LYS A 43 -3.04 -0.34 11.63
N GLY A 44 -3.59 -1.19 12.50
CA GLY A 44 -4.87 -0.97 13.19
C GLY A 44 -4.90 0.31 14.02
N GLU A 45 -3.74 0.76 14.52
CA GLU A 45 -3.59 2.04 15.24
C GLU A 45 -3.64 3.26 14.31
N GLU A 46 -3.25 3.09 13.05
CA GLU A 46 -3.25 4.11 12.00
C GLU A 46 -4.57 4.11 11.21
N ALA A 47 -5.47 3.19 11.53
CA ALA A 47 -6.76 3.03 10.86
C ALA A 47 -7.64 4.28 11.05
N PRO A 48 -8.18 4.85 9.95
CA PRO A 48 -9.19 5.87 10.06
C PRO A 48 -10.40 5.34 10.82
N VAL A 49 -11.04 6.19 11.63
CA VAL A 49 -12.22 5.82 12.44
C VAL A 49 -13.38 5.31 11.58
N TYR A 50 -13.45 5.77 10.32
CA TYR A 50 -14.48 5.38 9.35
C TYR A 50 -14.16 4.09 8.60
N ALA A 51 -12.93 3.57 8.69
CA ALA A 51 -12.55 2.36 7.97
C ALA A 51 -13.33 1.17 8.51
N ASP A 52 -13.75 0.28 7.60
CA ASP A 52 -14.38 -0.97 8.01
C ASP A 52 -13.45 -1.78 8.92
N LYS A 53 -14.04 -2.58 9.81
CA LYS A 53 -13.28 -3.46 10.73
C LYS A 53 -13.06 -4.85 10.15
N ASN A 54 -13.76 -5.16 9.06
CA ASN A 54 -13.79 -6.47 8.43
C ASN A 54 -13.30 -6.34 6.99
N CYS A 55 -12.62 -7.38 6.52
CA CYS A 55 -12.22 -7.51 5.13
C CYS A 55 -13.46 -7.61 4.23
N LEU A 56 -13.53 -6.76 3.21
CA LEU A 56 -14.62 -6.77 2.23
C LEU A 56 -14.71 -8.08 1.42
N LEU A 57 -13.60 -8.81 1.27
CA LEU A 57 -13.55 -10.01 0.43
C LEU A 57 -13.84 -11.31 1.19
N CYS A 58 -13.35 -11.45 2.42
CA CYS A 58 -13.54 -12.67 3.22
C CYS A 58 -14.43 -12.50 4.45
N GLY A 59 -14.80 -11.26 4.80
CA GLY A 59 -15.62 -10.93 5.97
C GLY A 59 -14.91 -11.06 7.33
N MET A 60 -13.66 -11.54 7.37
CA MET A 60 -12.89 -11.68 8.60
C MET A 60 -12.48 -10.32 9.17
N GLU A 61 -12.45 -10.19 10.49
CA GLU A 61 -11.97 -8.99 11.19
C GLU A 61 -10.47 -8.80 10.95
N PHE A 62 -10.00 -7.55 10.94
CA PHE A 62 -8.60 -7.25 10.69
C PHE A 62 -7.70 -7.62 11.87
N ASN A 63 -6.63 -8.38 11.57
CA ASN A 63 -5.59 -8.77 12.52
C ASN A 63 -4.51 -7.69 12.64
N GLN A 64 -4.91 -6.43 12.91
CA GLN A 64 -4.03 -5.27 13.06
C GLN A 64 -3.30 -4.78 11.79
N GLU A 65 -3.28 -5.53 10.70
CA GLU A 65 -2.68 -5.09 9.43
C GLU A 65 -3.68 -5.30 8.30
N PHE A 66 -3.94 -4.26 7.51
CA PHE A 66 -4.85 -4.31 6.38
C PHE A 66 -4.51 -3.25 5.33
N HIS A 67 -5.06 -3.42 4.14
CA HIS A 67 -4.90 -2.49 3.03
C HIS A 67 -6.19 -1.69 2.87
N HIS A 68 -6.08 -0.37 2.72
CA HIS A 68 -7.21 0.53 2.70
C HIS A 68 -7.10 1.59 1.60
N CYS A 69 -8.20 1.79 0.88
CA CYS A 69 -8.39 2.92 -0.01
C CYS A 69 -9.26 3.98 0.68
N ALA A 70 -8.68 5.15 0.98
CA ALA A 70 -9.40 6.26 1.61
C ALA A 70 -10.46 6.90 0.70
N VAL A 71 -10.33 6.76 -0.63
CA VAL A 71 -11.25 7.35 -1.61
C VAL A 71 -12.56 6.57 -1.68
N CYS A 72 -12.46 5.23 -1.73
CA CYS A 72 -13.61 4.34 -1.90
C CYS A 72 -14.08 3.69 -0.59
N ASN A 73 -13.40 3.95 0.52
CA ASN A 73 -13.57 3.22 1.78
C ASN A 73 -13.50 1.69 1.60
N PHE A 74 -12.51 1.24 0.82
CA PHE A 74 -12.35 -0.18 0.50
C PHE A 74 -11.21 -0.76 1.33
N SER A 75 -11.52 -1.72 2.21
CA SER A 75 -10.57 -2.34 3.14
C SER A 75 -10.48 -3.86 2.94
N ILE A 76 -9.27 -4.39 2.76
CA ILE A 76 -9.03 -5.84 2.61
C ILE A 76 -7.85 -6.32 3.46
N CYS A 77 -7.90 -7.58 3.90
CA CYS A 77 -6.84 -8.16 4.71
C CYS A 77 -5.62 -8.52 3.85
N LYS A 78 -4.47 -8.70 4.48
CA LYS A 78 -3.20 -9.03 3.85
C LYS A 78 -3.25 -10.33 3.03
N GLU A 79 -4.02 -11.31 3.48
CA GLU A 79 -4.22 -12.58 2.79
C GLU A 79 -5.02 -12.38 1.51
N CYS A 80 -6.08 -11.57 1.55
CA CYS A 80 -6.86 -11.24 0.36
C CYS A 80 -6.09 -10.36 -0.61
N MET A 81 -5.22 -9.46 -0.11
CA MET A 81 -4.35 -8.62 -0.95
C MET A 81 -3.40 -9.45 -1.84
N LYS A 82 -3.00 -10.64 -1.39
CA LYS A 82 -2.06 -11.53 -2.08
C LYS A 82 -2.71 -12.48 -3.09
N ASN A 83 -4.04 -12.56 -3.11
CA ASN A 83 -4.81 -13.45 -4.01
C ASN A 83 -5.11 -12.78 -5.35
#